data_AF-A0A2T7AQQ5-F1
#
_entry.id   AF-A0A2T7AQQ5-F1
#
_cell.length_a   1.000
_cell.length_b   1.000
_cell.length_c   1.000
_cell.angle_alpha   90.00
_cell.angle_beta   90.00
_cell.angle_gamma   90.00
#
_symmetry.space_group_name_H-M   'P 1'
#
loop_
_entity.id
_entity.type
_entity.pdbx_description
1 polymer ?
#
loop_
_entity_poly.entity_id
_entity_poly.type
_entity_poly.pdbx_seq_one_letter_code
_entity_poly.pdbx_strand_id
1 'polypeptide(L)' 'MFALVLFVCYLDGGCDDIVVDVYNSEQQCLKAMDEQRMRHGGCYPVEEFIDGFWRPAQDYSDF' A
#
# COMPACT_ATOMS: atom_id res chain seq x y z
N MET A 1 -0.08 13.21 5.19
CA MET A 1 -0.24 12.75 3.79
C MET A 1 -0.24 11.24 3.78
N PHE A 2 -0.92 10.60 2.83
CA PHE A 2 -1.09 9.14 2.74
C PHE A 2 -0.75 8.61 1.35
N ALA A 3 0.02 7.52 1.27
CA ALA A 3 0.33 6.82 0.04
C ALA A 3 -0.62 5.63 -0.16
N LEU A 4 -1.18 5.50 -1.36
CA LEU A 4 -1.87 4.31 -1.80
C LEU A 4 -0.84 3.33 -2.35
N VAL A 5 -0.70 2.18 -1.70
CA VAL A 5 0.30 1.16 -2.02
C VAL A 5 -0.40 -0.10 -2.51
N LEU A 6 0.07 -0.66 -3.63
CA LEU A 6 -0.37 -1.93 -4.19
C LEU A 6 0.66 -3.01 -3.89
N PHE A 7 0.18 -4.15 -3.40
CA PHE A 7 0.98 -5.34 -3.14
C PHE A 7 0.90 -6.29 -4.33
N VAL A 8 2.04 -6.55 -4.97
CA VAL A 8 2.11 -7.44 -6.13
C VAL A 8 3.12 -8.55 -5.85
N CYS A 9 2.67 -9.80 -5.90
CA CYS A 9 3.56 -10.96 -5.90
C CYS A 9 3.61 -11.58 -7.30
N TYR A 10 4.83 -11.76 -7.80
CA TYR A 10 5.11 -12.35 -9.10
C TYR A 10 5.23 -13.88 -8.99
N LEU A 11 5.17 -14.56 -10.13
CA LEU A 11 5.21 -16.02 -10.21
C LEU A 11 6.58 -16.61 -9.83
N ASP A 12 7.63 -15.81 -9.81
CA ASP A 12 8.98 -16.20 -9.38
C ASP A 12 9.19 -16.09 -7.86
N GLY A 13 8.15 -15.68 -7.12
CA GLY A 13 8.16 -15.57 -5.66
C GLY A 13 8.66 -14.22 -5.14
N GLY A 14 8.97 -13.26 -6.01
CA GLY A 14 9.20 -11.88 -5.59
C GLY A 14 7.88 -11.19 -5.26
N CYS A 15 7.85 -10.39 -4.18
CA CYS A 15 6.75 -9.48 -3.90
C CYS A 15 7.30 -8.05 -3.83
N ASP A 16 6.60 -7.13 -4.47
CA ASP A 16 6.94 -5.71 -4.50
C ASP A 16 5.76 -4.85 -4.04
N ASP A 17 6.11 -3.75 -3.38
CA ASP A 17 5.18 -2.71 -2.95
C ASP A 17 5.27 -1.54 -3.91
N ILE A 18 4.18 -1.23 -4.59
CA ILE A 18 4.14 -0.20 -5.62
C ILE A 18 3.31 0.98 -5.12
N VAL A 19 3.91 2.16 -4.99
CA VAL A 19 3.17 3.39 -4.70
C VAL A 19 2.38 3.78 -5.95
N VAL A 20 1.05 3.77 -5.83
CA VAL A 20 0.15 4.17 -6.90
C VAL A 20 -0.01 5.68 -6.92
N ASP A 21 -0.27 6.29 -5.76
CA ASP A 21 -0.53 7.73 -5.64
C ASP A 21 -0.38 8.23 -4.19
N VAL A 22 -0.35 9.55 -3.99
CA VAL A 22 -0.26 10.19 -2.67
C VAL A 22 -1.37 11.22 -2.48
N TYR A 23 -2.06 11.12 -1.35
CA TYR A 23 -3.19 11.96 -0.96
C TYR A 23 -2.89 12.78 0.29
N ASN A 24 -3.62 13.88 0.47
CA ASN A 24 -3.44 14.74 1.63
C ASN A 24 -4.11 14.18 2.89
N SER A 25 -5.17 13.37 2.73
CA SER A 25 -5.87 12.70 3.83
C SER A 25 -6.11 11.20 3.58
N GLU A 26 -6.28 10.45 4.66
CA GLU A 26 -6.57 9.01 4.62
C GLU A 26 -7.88 8.71 3.89
N GLN A 27 -8.92 9.51 4.14
CA GLN A 27 -10.24 9.36 3.53
C GLN A 27 -10.19 9.50 2.00
N GLN A 28 -9.35 10.41 1.49
CA GLN A 28 -9.14 10.56 0.05
C GLN A 28 -8.48 9.30 -0.54
N CYS A 29 -7.48 8.77 0.15
CA CYS A 29 -6.81 7.54 -0.26
C CYS A 29 -7.75 6.34 -0.25
N LEU A 30 -8.54 6.14 0.80
CA LEU A 30 -9.50 5.03 0.90
C LEU A 30 -10.58 5.10 -0.17
N LYS A 31 -11.07 6.30 -0.49
CA LYS A 31 -12.01 6.52 -1.60
C LYS A 31 -11.38 6.14 -2.94
N ALA A 32 -10.14 6.56 -3.19
CA ALA A 32 -9.42 6.22 -4.42
C ALA A 32 -9.14 4.70 -4.53
N MET A 33 -8.84 4.04 -3.41
CA MET A 33 -8.65 2.59 -3.33
C MET A 33 -9.92 1.82 -3.71
N ASP A 34 -11.07 2.26 -3.18
CA ASP A 34 -12.39 1.69 -3.50
C ASP A 34 -12.78 1.93 -4.96
N GLU A 35 -12.60 3.16 -5.46
CA GLU A 35 -12.89 3.53 -6.86
C GLU A 35 -12.06 2.72 -7.87
N GLN A 36 -10.80 2.45 -7.54
CA GLN A 36 -9.90 1.62 -8.34
C GLN A 36 -10.09 0.11 -8.09
N ARG A 37 -11.02 -0.27 -7.19
CA ARG A 37 -11.32 -1.65 -6.80
C ARG A 37 -10.08 -2.44 -6.39
N MET A 38 -9.13 -1.77 -5.73
CA MET A 38 -7.92 -2.44 -5.26
C MET A 38 -8.26 -3.31 -4.05
N ARG A 39 -8.02 -4.61 -4.19
CA ARG A 39 -8.22 -5.59 -3.11
C ARG A 39 -6.94 -5.93 -2.36
N HIS A 40 -5.80 -5.72 -2.99
CA HIS A 40 -4.46 -6.04 -2.46
C HIS A 40 -3.64 -4.76 -2.35
N GLY A 41 -4.18 -3.76 -1.64
CA GLY A 41 -3.53 -2.49 -1.43
C GLY A 41 -3.95 -1.86 -0.12
N GLY A 42 -3.26 -0.79 0.27
CA GLY A 42 -3.51 -0.09 1.51
C GLY A 42 -3.12 1.37 1.45
N CYS A 43 -3.67 2.15 2.38
CA CYS A 43 -3.38 3.57 2.56
C CYS A 43 -2.48 3.75 3.78
N TYR A 44 -1.25 4.24 3.56
CA TYR A 44 -0.23 4.34 4.59
C TYR A 44 0.24 5.79 4.79
N PRO A 45 0.52 6.25 6.01
CA PRO A 45 1.12 7.57 6.23
C PRO A 45 2.45 7.71 5.47
N VAL A 46 2.61 8.79 4.70
CA VAL A 46 3.83 9.02 3.88
C VAL A 46 5.08 9.18 4.73
N GLU A 47 4.94 9.71 5.95
CA GLU A 47 6.04 9.88 6.90
C GLU A 47 6.68 8.54 7.30
N GLU A 48 6.01 7.40 7.08
CA GLU A 48 6.54 6.05 7.31
C GLU A 48 7.16 5.40 6.05
N PHE A 49 7.06 6.05 4.89
CA PHE A 49 7.54 5.50 3.59
C PHE A 49 8.91 6.05 3.16
N ILE A 50 9.29 7.25 3.61
CA ILE A 50 10.46 7.99 3.10
C ILE A 50 11.80 7.48 3.68
N ASP A 51 11.79 6.77 4.81
CA ASP A 51 13.03 6.30 5.46
C ASP A 51 13.58 4.96 4.90
N GLY A 52 13.00 4.40 3.84
CA GLY A 52 13.54 3.20 3.17
C GLY A 52 13.52 1.92 4.02
N PHE A 53 12.84 1.96 5.17
CA PHE A 53 12.70 0.86 6.12
C PHE A 53 11.26 0.35 6.22
N TRP A 54 10.44 0.50 5.18
CA TRP A 54 9.17 -0.21 5.14
C TRP A 54 9.46 -1.72 5.02
N ARG A 55 9.47 -2.39 6.17
CA ARG A 55 9.37 -3.85 6.25
C ARG A 55 7.88 -4.13 6.48
N PRO A 56 7.21 -4.90 5.60
CA PRO A 56 5.84 -5.28 5.83
C PRO A 56 5.70 -5.88 7.23
N ALA A 57 4.59 -5.59 7.90
CA ALA A 57 4.20 -6.31 9.09
C ALA A 57 4.27 -7.81 8.77
N GLN A 58 5.04 -8.57 9.57
CA GLN A 58 5.17 -10.03 9.44
C GLN A 58 3.88 -10.79 9.75
N ASP A 59 2.79 -10.07 10.04
CA ASP A 59 1.41 -10.54 10.14
C ASP A 59 0.63 -9.52 9.31
N TYR A 60 -0.04 -9.86 8.21
CA TYR A 60 -1.23 -10.69 8.18
C TYR A 60 -1.23 -11.55 6.90
N SER A 61 -0.77 -12.79 7.04
CA SER A 61 -1.21 -13.88 6.17
C SER A 61 -2.62 -14.27 6.63
N ASP A 62 -3.65 -13.73 5.99
CA ASP A 62 -5.01 -14.23 6.17
C ASP A 62 -5.08 -15.67 5.64
N PHE A 63 -5.15 -16.62 6.58
CA PHE A 63 -5.85 -17.88 6.38
C PHE A 63 -7.37 -17.64 6.41
#